data_AF-A0A842R2C1-F1
#
_entry.id   AF-A0A842R2C1-F1
#
_cell.length_a   1.000
_cell.length_b   1.000
_cell.length_c   1.000
_cell.angle_alpha   90.00
_cell.angle_beta   90.00
_cell.angle_gamma   90.00
#
_symmetry.space_group_name_H-M   'P 1'
#
loop_
_entity.id
_entity.type
_entity.pdbx_description
1 polymer ?
#
loop_
_entity_poly.entity_id
_entity_poly.type
_entity_poly.pdbx_seq_one_letter_code
_entity_poly.pdbx_strand_id
1 'polypeptide(L)'
;MDHLWVIHKETGTTLFYRNYTQMRLDPDLLSGLLSAFQNFSEVELNGLGVDSVNMGGLQWVYLNLVDPGMLLVTANGKRNNPEVVRERLKVISTMFIDQFDITPEFMNKKALHVSQFEPFIDTIDMLRDQWEQAEITMHAAELFDLMGIFQQIFNILGSIVQEKFSGDARKKIVFEIKEYSKKFDRLYDSEENAEFQKITFSEEDGWSVISLDPTKLDRFHLRKAFFLITSHVRMVLVENMGFSNTLNEFSRELIPFIVKSWELLEILEIIKPLLTILLERPSVPFNGSTHLHHAVEGHT
;
A
#
# COMPACT_ATOMS: atom_id res chain seq x y z
N MET A 1 8.61 -3.72 12.87
CA MET A 1 9.90 -4.31 13.23
C MET A 1 9.58 -5.45 14.17
N ASP A 2 9.78 -6.70 13.76
CA ASP A 2 9.20 -7.84 14.49
C ASP A 2 10.20 -8.41 15.50
N HIS A 3 11.46 -8.48 15.09
CA HIS A 3 12.58 -8.85 15.93
C HIS A 3 13.77 -7.92 15.71
N LEU A 4 14.53 -7.63 16.77
CA LEU A 4 15.77 -6.85 16.71
C LEU A 4 16.84 -7.54 17.54
N TRP A 5 18.03 -7.71 16.96
CA TRP A 5 19.24 -8.16 17.62
C TRP A 5 20.31 -7.09 17.52
N VAL A 6 21.02 -6.85 18.62
CA VAL A 6 22.32 -6.19 18.65
C VAL A 6 23.33 -7.24 19.11
N ILE A 7 24.34 -7.49 18.29
CA ILE A 7 25.23 -8.65 18.42
C ILE A 7 26.67 -8.14 18.48
N HIS A 8 27.46 -8.70 19.39
CA HIS A 8 28.92 -8.58 19.31
C HIS A 8 29.40 -9.41 18.13
N LYS A 9 29.89 -8.76 17.07
CA LYS A 9 30.16 -9.43 15.80
C LYS A 9 31.14 -10.59 15.96
N GLU A 10 32.28 -10.39 16.60
CA GLU A 10 33.33 -11.43 16.64
C GLU A 10 32.94 -12.67 17.47
N THR A 11 32.25 -12.48 18.60
CA THR A 11 31.89 -13.57 19.50
C THR A 11 30.53 -14.19 19.20
N GLY A 12 29.69 -13.50 18.43
CA GLY A 12 28.29 -13.87 18.21
C GLY A 12 27.40 -13.68 19.45
N THR A 13 27.89 -13.01 20.49
CA THR A 13 27.13 -12.80 21.74
C THR A 13 25.98 -11.82 21.52
N THR A 14 24.78 -12.17 21.96
CA THR A 14 23.64 -11.22 22.02
C THR A 14 23.91 -10.15 23.06
N LEU A 15 23.97 -8.89 22.64
CA LEU A 15 24.04 -7.73 23.55
C LEU A 15 22.64 -7.24 23.91
N PHE A 16 21.73 -7.25 22.95
CA PHE A 16 20.34 -6.85 23.15
C PHE A 16 19.44 -7.62 22.20
N TYR A 17 18.27 -8.02 22.71
CA TYR A 17 17.24 -8.65 21.90
C TYR A 17 15.86 -8.13 22.28
N ARG A 18 15.07 -7.78 21.26
CA ARG A 18 13.65 -7.42 21.43
C ARG A 18 12.78 -8.20 20.44
N ASN A 19 11.69 -8.74 20.97
CA ASN A 19 10.68 -9.49 20.23
C ASN A 19 9.32 -8.81 20.38
N TYR A 20 8.66 -8.54 19.26
CA TYR A 20 7.31 -7.96 19.20
C TYR A 20 6.26 -8.96 18.69
N THR A 21 6.63 -10.22 18.50
CA THR A 21 5.73 -11.27 18.00
C THR A 21 5.54 -12.38 19.03
N GLN A 22 4.58 -13.27 18.75
CA GLN A 22 4.40 -14.50 19.52
C GLN A 22 5.42 -15.59 19.18
N MET A 23 6.23 -15.40 18.12
CA MET A 23 7.25 -16.37 17.73
C MET A 23 8.36 -16.37 18.77
N ARG A 24 8.54 -17.50 19.46
CA ARG A 24 9.62 -17.67 20.43
C ARG A 24 10.88 -18.10 19.70
N LEU A 25 11.83 -17.18 19.61
CA LEU A 25 13.16 -17.44 19.08
C LEU A 25 14.16 -17.41 20.24
N ASP A 26 15.12 -18.33 20.22
CA ASP A 26 16.26 -18.30 21.13
C ASP A 26 17.26 -17.23 20.63
N PRO A 27 17.46 -16.15 21.40
CA PRO A 27 18.27 -15.03 20.94
C PRO A 27 19.74 -15.40 20.78
N ASP A 28 20.28 -16.24 21.65
CA ASP A 28 21.71 -16.59 21.69
C ASP A 28 22.06 -17.62 20.61
N LEU A 29 21.15 -18.54 20.32
CA LEU A 29 21.30 -19.45 19.20
C LEU A 29 21.31 -18.68 17.87
N LEU A 30 20.37 -17.74 17.71
CA LEU A 30 20.27 -16.96 16.49
C LEU A 30 21.40 -15.95 16.35
N SER A 31 21.85 -15.29 17.41
CA SER A 31 22.94 -14.32 17.32
C SER A 31 24.23 -14.96 16.79
N GLY A 32 24.55 -16.16 17.28
CA GLY A 32 25.69 -16.95 16.80
C GLY A 32 25.56 -17.33 15.33
N LEU A 33 24.36 -17.79 14.92
CA LEU A 33 24.07 -18.12 13.53
C LEU A 33 24.18 -16.90 12.61
N LEU A 34 23.57 -15.78 12.99
CA LEU A 34 23.53 -14.54 12.20
C LEU A 34 24.93 -13.93 12.03
N SER A 35 25.74 -13.95 13.09
CA SER A 35 27.14 -13.52 12.99
C SER A 35 27.97 -14.45 12.10
N ALA A 36 27.85 -15.77 12.28
CA ALA A 36 28.55 -16.74 11.45
C ALA A 36 28.17 -16.60 9.96
N PHE A 37 26.89 -16.38 9.68
CA PHE A 37 26.37 -16.14 8.34
C PHE A 37 26.94 -14.86 7.73
N GLN A 38 26.93 -13.75 8.48
CA GLN A 38 27.53 -12.49 8.04
C GLN A 38 29.02 -12.63 7.72
N ASN A 39 29.80 -13.26 8.62
CA ASN A 39 31.23 -13.46 8.43
C ASN A 39 31.52 -14.35 7.21
N PHE A 40 30.73 -15.42 7.02
CA PHE A 40 30.83 -16.26 5.83
C PHE A 40 30.56 -15.47 4.55
N SER A 41 29.48 -14.67 4.53
CA SER A 41 29.14 -13.84 3.36
C SER A 41 30.21 -12.80 3.06
N GLU A 42 30.82 -12.16 4.06
CA GLU A 42 31.92 -11.21 3.84
C GLU A 42 33.13 -11.87 3.16
N VAL A 43 33.44 -13.12 3.51
CA VAL A 43 34.52 -13.88 2.88
C VAL A 43 34.18 -14.23 1.42
N GLU A 44 32.95 -14.71 1.17
CA GLU A 44 32.52 -15.17 -0.15
C GLU A 44 32.26 -14.01 -1.15
N LEU A 45 31.86 -12.84 -0.66
CA LEU A 45 31.44 -11.70 -1.48
C LEU A 45 32.50 -10.59 -1.53
N ASN A 46 33.78 -10.94 -1.38
CA ASN A 46 34.92 -10.01 -1.47
C ASN A 46 34.81 -8.80 -0.50
N GLY A 47 34.37 -9.05 0.72
CA GLY A 47 34.20 -8.03 1.77
C GLY A 47 32.83 -7.33 1.77
N LEU A 48 31.96 -7.63 0.80
CA LEU A 48 30.57 -7.17 0.82
C LEU A 48 29.76 -8.12 1.72
N GLY A 49 29.33 -7.64 2.89
CA GLY A 49 28.51 -8.45 3.79
C GLY A 49 27.10 -8.73 3.26
N VAL A 50 26.25 -9.34 4.09
CA VAL A 50 24.82 -9.43 3.80
C VAL A 50 24.18 -8.10 4.08
N ASP A 51 23.39 -7.63 3.13
CA ASP A 51 22.61 -6.40 3.25
C ASP A 51 21.17 -6.71 3.67
N SER A 52 20.55 -7.67 2.99
CA SER A 52 19.29 -8.28 3.38
C SER A 52 19.13 -9.67 2.78
N VAL A 53 18.38 -10.55 3.44
CA VAL A 53 18.06 -11.90 2.94
C VAL A 53 16.62 -12.27 3.30
N ASN A 54 15.93 -12.93 2.38
CA ASN A 54 14.61 -13.50 2.65
C ASN A 54 14.78 -14.97 3.06
N MET A 55 14.44 -15.29 4.31
CA MET A 55 14.60 -16.64 4.85
C MET A 55 13.47 -16.94 5.84
N GLY A 56 12.87 -18.12 5.72
CA GLY A 56 11.82 -18.59 6.63
C GLY A 56 10.54 -17.74 6.60
N GLY A 57 10.23 -17.09 5.46
CA GLY A 57 9.10 -16.16 5.34
C GLY A 57 9.33 -14.79 5.98
N LEU A 58 10.53 -14.53 6.51
CA LEU A 58 10.93 -13.25 7.07
C LEU A 58 11.97 -12.58 6.17
N GLN A 59 11.92 -11.25 6.10
CA GLN A 59 12.97 -10.42 5.54
C GLN A 59 13.93 -10.02 6.67
N TRP A 60 15.17 -10.46 6.55
CA TRP A 60 16.25 -10.16 7.48
C TRP A 60 17.08 -9.02 6.90
N VAL A 61 17.29 -7.96 7.67
CA VAL A 61 18.10 -6.80 7.26
C VAL A 61 19.24 -6.64 8.24
N TYR A 62 20.44 -6.47 7.69
CA TYR A 62 21.70 -6.44 8.43
C TYR A 62 22.31 -5.04 8.36
N LEU A 63 22.92 -4.62 9.47
CA LEU A 63 23.77 -3.44 9.55
C LEU A 63 25.06 -3.84 10.28
N ASN A 64 26.13 -3.98 9.51
CA ASN A 64 27.46 -4.30 10.01
C ASN A 64 28.22 -3.02 10.36
N LEU A 65 28.61 -2.88 11.63
CA LEU A 65 29.39 -1.76 12.14
C LEU A 65 30.80 -2.25 12.49
N VAL A 66 31.73 -2.05 11.55
CA VAL A 66 33.13 -2.51 11.68
C VAL A 66 33.79 -1.93 12.93
N ASP A 67 33.50 -0.66 13.23
CA ASP A 67 33.90 0.04 14.45
C ASP A 67 32.60 0.54 15.10
N PRO A 68 32.17 0.01 16.27
CA PRO A 68 32.96 -0.69 17.30
C PRO A 68 32.95 -2.24 17.25
N GLY A 69 32.61 -2.88 16.13
CA GLY A 69 32.54 -4.35 16.03
C GLY A 69 31.17 -4.93 16.40
N MET A 70 30.11 -4.22 16.02
CA MET A 70 28.72 -4.60 16.27
C MET A 70 28.02 -5.04 15.00
N LEU A 71 27.08 -5.95 15.15
CA LEU A 71 26.16 -6.36 14.09
C LEU A 71 24.73 -6.15 14.58
N LEU A 72 23.97 -5.31 13.88
CA LEU A 72 22.54 -5.17 14.11
C LEU A 72 21.80 -5.97 13.05
N VAL A 73 20.80 -6.72 13.49
CA VAL A 73 19.95 -7.50 12.60
C VAL A 73 18.50 -7.30 13.00
N THR A 74 17.62 -7.15 12.03
CA THR A 74 16.17 -7.21 12.25
C THR A 74 15.52 -8.19 11.32
N ALA A 75 14.46 -8.84 11.79
CA ALA A 75 13.60 -9.70 10.99
C ALA A 75 12.17 -9.14 10.98
N ASN A 76 11.53 -9.11 9.81
CA ASN A 76 10.17 -8.63 9.61
C ASN A 76 9.36 -9.58 8.72
N GLY A 77 8.09 -9.80 9.05
CA GLY A 77 7.14 -10.59 8.25
C GLY A 77 6.49 -9.81 7.10
N LYS A 78 6.48 -8.47 7.15
CA LYS A 78 6.04 -7.61 6.04
C LYS A 78 7.22 -7.31 5.10
N ARG A 79 6.97 -7.28 3.78
CA ARG A 79 7.95 -6.84 2.76
C ARG A 79 8.17 -5.33 2.89
N ASN A 80 8.87 -4.93 3.94
CA ASN A 80 9.28 -3.56 4.13
C ASN A 80 10.41 -3.23 3.14
N ASN A 81 10.57 -1.97 2.80
CA ASN A 81 11.71 -1.55 2.00
C ASN A 81 12.99 -1.78 2.83
N PRO A 82 13.93 -2.66 2.42
CA PRO A 82 15.12 -2.99 3.20
C PRO A 82 16.01 -1.77 3.46
N GLU A 83 16.01 -0.78 2.57
CA GLU A 83 16.76 0.48 2.76
C GLU A 83 16.17 1.30 3.91
N VAL A 84 14.84 1.45 3.97
CA VAL A 84 14.17 2.15 5.07
C VAL A 84 14.45 1.45 6.40
N VAL A 85 14.41 0.12 6.41
CA VAL A 85 14.73 -0.68 7.59
C VAL A 85 16.19 -0.50 8.00
N ARG A 86 17.13 -0.42 7.04
CA ARG A 86 18.54 -0.16 7.32
C ARG A 86 18.76 1.24 7.90
N GLU A 87 18.10 2.27 7.39
CA GLU A 87 18.17 3.61 7.98
C GLU A 87 17.65 3.63 9.41
N ARG A 88 16.58 2.87 9.71
CA ARG A 88 16.09 2.67 11.08
C ARG A 88 17.13 1.98 11.96
N LEU A 89 17.81 0.93 11.45
CA LEU A 89 18.91 0.28 12.17
C LEU A 89 20.07 1.25 12.43
N LYS A 90 20.37 2.19 11.51
CA LYS A 90 21.41 3.21 11.74
C LYS A 90 21.04 4.11 12.91
N VAL A 91 19.81 4.63 12.95
CA VAL A 91 19.31 5.43 14.08
C VAL A 91 19.41 4.64 15.39
N ILE A 92 18.95 3.40 15.40
CA ILE A 92 19.04 2.50 16.56
C ILE A 92 20.50 2.34 17.00
N SER A 93 21.41 2.11 16.06
CA SER A 93 22.82 1.89 16.37
C SER A 93 23.47 3.12 16.98
N THR A 94 23.19 4.32 16.46
CA THR A 94 23.70 5.58 17.01
C THR A 94 23.21 5.75 18.44
N MET A 95 21.91 5.58 18.69
CA MET A 95 21.35 5.70 20.04
C MET A 95 21.88 4.63 21.00
N PHE A 96 22.12 3.40 20.52
CA PHE A 96 22.71 2.33 21.33
C PHE A 96 24.15 2.64 21.72
N ILE A 97 24.96 3.11 20.76
CA ILE A 97 26.35 3.51 21.01
C ILE A 97 26.39 4.66 22.00
N ASP A 98 25.56 5.68 21.80
CA ASP A 98 25.53 6.88 22.63
C ASP A 98 25.02 6.57 24.05
N GLN A 99 24.01 5.71 24.21
CA GLN A 99 23.42 5.40 25.52
C GLN A 99 24.37 4.60 26.43
N PHE A 100 25.25 3.79 25.85
CA PHE A 100 26.14 2.89 26.60
C PHE A 100 27.63 3.20 26.41
N ASP A 101 27.96 4.33 25.77
CA ASP A 101 29.31 4.75 25.44
C ASP A 101 30.14 3.62 24.79
N ILE A 102 29.58 2.96 23.78
CA ILE A 102 30.21 1.79 23.15
C ILE A 102 31.44 2.23 22.35
N THR A 103 32.61 1.74 22.74
CA THR A 103 33.88 1.89 21.99
C THR A 103 34.47 0.52 21.61
N PRO A 104 35.43 0.46 20.68
CA PRO A 104 36.19 -0.77 20.43
C PRO A 104 36.81 -1.37 21.69
N GLU A 105 37.37 -0.55 22.57
CA GLU A 105 37.97 -1.01 23.82
C GLU A 105 36.92 -1.59 24.78
N PHE A 106 35.72 -1.01 24.79
CA PHE A 106 34.60 -1.54 25.57
C PHE A 106 34.20 -2.93 25.07
N MET A 107 34.08 -3.10 23.76
CA MET A 107 33.69 -4.37 23.12
C MET A 107 34.72 -5.48 23.34
N ASN A 108 36.02 -5.13 23.39
CA ASN A 108 37.10 -6.08 23.64
C ASN A 108 37.21 -6.58 25.10
N LYS A 109 36.35 -6.12 26.02
CA LYS A 109 36.38 -6.57 27.43
C LYS A 109 35.79 -7.97 27.56
N LYS A 110 36.52 -8.86 28.25
CA LYS A 110 36.14 -10.28 28.45
C LYS A 110 34.82 -10.53 29.20
N ALA A 111 34.28 -9.53 29.90
CA ALA A 111 33.06 -9.67 30.69
C ALA A 111 32.05 -8.59 30.31
N LEU A 112 31.33 -8.81 29.21
CA LEU A 112 30.17 -8.02 28.85
C LEU A 112 28.95 -8.54 29.62
N HIS A 113 28.40 -7.70 30.50
CA HIS A 113 27.18 -8.03 31.22
C HIS A 113 25.98 -7.62 30.37
N VAL A 114 25.37 -8.58 29.66
CA VAL A 114 24.22 -8.35 28.76
C VAL A 114 23.09 -7.57 29.44
N SER A 115 22.86 -7.82 30.73
CA SER A 115 21.85 -7.12 31.54
C SER A 115 22.03 -5.60 31.61
N GLN A 116 23.22 -5.07 31.34
CA GLN A 116 23.47 -3.63 31.32
C GLN A 116 22.75 -2.92 30.17
N PHE A 117 22.39 -3.66 29.12
CA PHE A 117 21.73 -3.13 27.92
C PHE A 117 20.20 -3.19 27.99
N GLU A 118 19.62 -3.87 28.98
CA GLU A 118 18.17 -3.97 29.19
C GLU A 118 17.44 -2.61 29.17
N PRO A 119 17.98 -1.51 29.76
CA PRO A 119 17.32 -0.20 29.70
C PRO A 119 17.11 0.35 28.28
N PHE A 120 17.73 -0.23 27.26
CA PHE A 120 17.51 0.17 25.86
C PHE A 120 16.11 -0.19 25.35
N ILE A 121 15.39 -1.07 26.05
CA ILE A 121 14.02 -1.47 25.73
C ILE A 121 13.09 -0.27 25.56
N ASP A 122 13.18 0.71 26.46
CA ASP A 122 12.32 1.89 26.45
C ASP A 122 12.59 2.76 25.20
N THR A 123 13.85 2.86 24.80
CA THR A 123 14.27 3.58 23.60
C THR A 123 13.73 2.91 22.33
N ILE A 124 13.85 1.58 22.24
CA ILE A 124 13.37 0.83 21.06
C ILE A 124 11.85 0.84 20.96
N ASP A 125 11.15 0.67 22.08
CA ASP A 125 9.69 0.73 22.12
C ASP A 125 9.20 2.12 21.69
N MET A 126 9.83 3.20 22.18
CA MET A 126 9.52 4.57 21.77
C MET A 126 9.74 4.81 20.26
N LEU A 127 10.90 4.38 19.71
CA LEU A 127 11.19 4.53 18.28
C LEU A 127 10.19 3.75 17.42
N ARG A 128 9.84 2.53 17.84
CA ARG A 128 8.86 1.71 17.14
C ARG A 128 7.50 2.41 17.10
N ASP A 129 7.02 2.89 18.24
CA ASP A 129 5.72 3.57 18.33
C ASP A 129 5.69 4.82 17.44
N GLN A 130 6.76 5.61 17.41
CA GLN A 130 6.89 6.78 16.54
C GLN A 130 6.84 6.41 15.06
N TRP A 131 7.56 5.36 14.65
CA TRP A 131 7.56 4.92 13.25
C TRP A 131 6.22 4.30 12.85
N GLU A 132 5.58 3.55 13.73
CA GLU A 132 4.25 2.97 13.50
C GLU A 132 3.19 4.07 13.34
N GLN A 133 3.22 5.10 14.20
CA GLN A 133 2.35 6.27 14.06
C GLN A 133 2.62 7.07 12.78
N ALA A 134 3.88 7.27 12.41
CA ALA A 134 4.26 7.95 11.18
C ALA A 134 3.76 7.18 9.94
N GLU A 135 3.93 5.85 9.92
CA GLU A 135 3.43 5.00 8.84
C GLU A 135 1.92 5.07 8.70
N ILE A 136 1.17 5.00 9.82
CA ILE A 136 -0.29 5.15 9.81
C ILE A 136 -0.69 6.52 9.28
N THR A 137 -0.01 7.58 9.72
CA THR A 137 -0.33 8.96 9.31
C THR A 137 -0.05 9.19 7.83
N MET A 138 1.10 8.72 7.33
CA MET A 138 1.45 8.81 5.92
C MET A 138 0.47 8.02 5.06
N HIS A 139 0.10 6.80 5.48
CA HIS A 139 -0.88 5.99 4.77
C HIS A 139 -2.25 6.67 4.72
N ALA A 140 -2.71 7.23 5.85
CA ALA A 140 -3.96 7.95 5.91
C ALA A 140 -3.95 9.21 5.01
N ALA A 141 -2.83 9.93 4.94
CA ALA A 141 -2.68 11.09 4.06
C ALA A 141 -2.80 10.71 2.57
N GLU A 142 -2.11 9.65 2.12
CA GLU A 142 -2.24 9.14 0.75
C GLU A 142 -3.69 8.76 0.41
N LEU A 143 -4.40 8.14 1.37
CA LEU A 143 -5.81 7.78 1.19
C LEU A 143 -6.72 9.01 1.17
N PHE A 144 -6.46 10.04 1.98
CA PHE A 144 -7.16 11.33 1.89
C PHE A 144 -6.98 11.99 0.52
N ASP A 145 -5.75 12.02 0.01
CA ASP A 145 -5.47 12.56 -1.31
C ASP A 145 -6.21 11.78 -2.41
N LEU A 146 -6.21 10.44 -2.31
CA LEU A 146 -6.95 9.58 -3.23
C LEU A 146 -8.46 9.86 -3.18
N MET A 147 -9.05 9.94 -1.98
CA MET A 147 -10.46 10.27 -1.80
C MET A 147 -10.79 11.67 -2.35
N GLY A 148 -9.95 12.66 -2.10
CA GLY A 148 -10.13 14.03 -2.59
C GLY A 148 -10.12 14.10 -4.11
N ILE A 149 -9.16 13.45 -4.76
CA ILE A 149 -9.10 13.36 -6.23
C ILE A 149 -10.36 12.71 -6.80
N PHE A 150 -10.79 11.57 -6.25
CA PHE A 150 -11.95 10.87 -6.79
C PHE A 150 -13.26 11.56 -6.48
N GLN A 151 -13.40 12.23 -5.33
CA GLN A 151 -14.55 13.09 -5.06
C GLN A 151 -14.65 14.19 -6.13
N GLN A 152 -13.54 14.82 -6.50
CA GLN A 152 -13.55 15.85 -7.55
C GLN A 152 -13.90 15.26 -8.93
N ILE A 153 -13.39 14.07 -9.26
CA ILE A 153 -13.78 13.34 -10.48
C ILE A 153 -15.28 13.06 -10.48
N PHE A 154 -15.83 12.56 -9.38
CA PHE A 154 -17.26 12.27 -9.26
C PHE A 154 -18.12 13.52 -9.37
N ASN A 155 -17.69 14.63 -8.77
CA ASN A 155 -18.35 15.93 -8.91
C ASN A 155 -18.36 16.36 -10.38
N ILE A 156 -17.24 16.26 -11.10
CA ILE A 156 -17.16 16.60 -12.53
C ILE A 156 -18.09 15.72 -13.36
N LEU A 157 -18.08 14.40 -13.13
CA LEU A 157 -18.98 13.47 -13.82
C LEU A 157 -20.46 13.78 -13.51
N GLY A 158 -20.76 14.12 -12.26
CA GLY A 158 -22.08 14.60 -11.83
C GLY A 158 -22.50 15.84 -12.60
N SER A 159 -21.64 16.87 -12.68
CA SER A 159 -21.91 18.09 -13.44
C SER A 159 -22.18 17.81 -14.92
N ILE A 160 -21.42 16.90 -15.57
CA ILE A 160 -21.69 16.49 -16.95
C ILE A 160 -23.11 15.91 -17.09
N VAL A 161 -23.55 15.05 -16.15
CA VAL A 161 -24.92 14.52 -16.17
C VAL A 161 -25.96 15.63 -16.01
N GLN A 162 -25.70 16.59 -15.12
CA GLN A 162 -26.62 17.68 -14.78
C GLN A 162 -26.77 18.69 -15.93
N GLU A 163 -25.69 19.00 -16.63
CA GLU A 163 -25.65 20.02 -17.68
C GLU A 163 -26.05 19.48 -19.06
N LYS A 164 -25.75 18.22 -19.36
CA LYS A 164 -25.96 17.66 -20.71
C LYS A 164 -27.31 16.97 -20.88
N PHE A 165 -27.97 16.64 -19.77
CA PHE A 165 -29.25 15.94 -19.81
C PHE A 165 -30.31 16.72 -19.04
N SER A 166 -31.53 16.74 -19.58
CA SER A 166 -32.68 17.39 -18.97
C SER A 166 -33.90 16.47 -18.99
N GLY A 167 -34.89 16.78 -18.15
CA GLY A 167 -36.15 16.05 -18.09
C GLY A 167 -35.99 14.55 -17.87
N ASP A 168 -36.66 13.76 -18.70
CA ASP A 168 -36.73 12.31 -18.54
C ASP A 168 -35.40 11.61 -18.86
N ALA A 169 -34.60 12.14 -19.78
CA ALA A 169 -33.27 11.59 -20.09
C ALA A 169 -32.35 11.65 -18.86
N ARG A 170 -32.36 12.77 -18.13
CA ARG A 170 -31.60 12.91 -16.89
C ARG A 170 -32.09 11.96 -15.81
N LYS A 171 -33.41 11.87 -15.61
CA LYS A 171 -33.99 10.93 -14.63
C LYS A 171 -33.58 9.49 -14.90
N LYS A 172 -33.57 9.09 -16.18
CA LYS A 172 -33.13 7.76 -16.60
C LYS A 172 -31.65 7.50 -16.22
N ILE A 173 -30.75 8.42 -16.55
CA ILE A 173 -29.32 8.30 -16.22
C ILE A 173 -29.09 8.24 -14.72
N VAL A 174 -29.71 9.15 -13.96
CA VAL A 174 -29.58 9.20 -12.50
C VAL A 174 -30.12 7.90 -11.88
N PHE A 175 -31.22 7.37 -12.40
CA PHE A 175 -31.77 6.10 -11.97
C PHE A 175 -30.81 4.92 -12.24
N GLU A 176 -30.20 4.86 -13.42
CA GLU A 176 -29.21 3.82 -13.77
C GLU A 176 -28.01 3.84 -12.80
N ILE A 177 -27.46 5.02 -12.51
CA ILE A 177 -26.35 5.19 -11.57
C ILE A 177 -26.77 4.79 -10.14
N LYS A 178 -27.99 5.17 -9.72
CA LYS A 178 -28.56 4.81 -8.42
C LYS A 178 -28.75 3.30 -8.26
N GLU A 179 -29.23 2.63 -9.31
CA GLU A 179 -29.35 1.17 -9.31
C GLU A 179 -27.98 0.48 -9.23
N TYR A 180 -26.96 1.06 -9.85
CA TYR A 180 -25.59 0.57 -9.68
C TYR A 180 -25.06 0.77 -8.26
N SER A 181 -25.36 1.89 -7.59
CA SER A 181 -25.01 2.09 -6.17
C SER A 181 -25.55 0.97 -5.28
N LYS A 182 -26.80 0.56 -5.46
CA LYS A 182 -27.36 -0.59 -4.71
C LYS A 182 -26.65 -1.91 -5.00
N LYS A 183 -26.15 -2.11 -6.23
CA LYS A 183 -25.34 -3.29 -6.58
C LYS A 183 -23.95 -3.21 -5.99
N PHE A 184 -23.38 -2.00 -5.96
CA PHE A 184 -22.09 -1.72 -5.36
C PHE A 184 -22.09 -2.06 -3.87
N ASP A 185 -23.13 -1.65 -3.13
CA ASP A 185 -23.27 -1.97 -1.70
C ASP A 185 -23.22 -3.49 -1.46
N ARG A 186 -23.90 -4.27 -2.31
CA ARG A 186 -23.90 -5.74 -2.24
C ARG A 186 -22.55 -6.38 -2.56
N LEU A 187 -21.73 -5.75 -3.41
CA LEU A 187 -20.39 -6.25 -3.74
C LEU A 187 -19.41 -6.11 -2.57
N TYR A 188 -19.67 -5.17 -1.67
CA TYR A 188 -18.84 -4.88 -0.50
C TYR A 188 -19.56 -5.18 0.83
N ASP A 189 -20.59 -6.02 0.81
CA ASP A 189 -21.37 -6.45 1.99
C ASP A 189 -20.63 -7.56 2.75
N SER A 190 -19.43 -7.26 3.26
CA SER A 190 -18.68 -8.13 4.17
C SER A 190 -18.18 -7.34 5.37
N GLU A 191 -18.06 -7.99 6.54
CA GLU A 191 -17.51 -7.36 7.76
C GLU A 191 -16.11 -6.77 7.52
N GLU A 192 -15.33 -7.39 6.63
CA GLU A 192 -13.99 -6.92 6.23
C GLU A 192 -14.00 -5.61 5.41
N ASN A 193 -15.14 -5.22 4.82
CA ASN A 193 -15.27 -4.04 3.97
C ASN A 193 -16.35 -3.05 4.45
N ALA A 194 -16.73 -3.10 5.73
CA ALA A 194 -17.82 -2.28 6.28
C ALA A 194 -17.67 -0.77 5.99
N GLU A 195 -16.44 -0.27 5.86
CA GLU A 195 -16.19 1.14 5.55
C GLU A 195 -16.65 1.54 4.13
N PHE A 196 -16.63 0.61 3.17
CA PHE A 196 -17.08 0.86 1.79
C PHE A 196 -18.58 1.10 1.68
N GLN A 197 -19.38 0.68 2.67
CA GLN A 197 -20.82 0.96 2.74
C GLN A 197 -21.13 2.45 2.96
N LYS A 198 -20.12 3.25 3.34
CA LYS A 198 -20.25 4.70 3.48
C LYS A 198 -20.04 5.45 2.16
N ILE A 199 -19.69 4.76 1.07
CA ILE A 199 -19.71 5.33 -0.26
C ILE A 199 -21.18 5.42 -0.69
N THR A 200 -21.71 6.63 -0.84
CA THR A 200 -23.13 6.83 -1.09
C THR A 200 -23.36 7.56 -2.41
N PHE A 201 -24.56 7.40 -2.98
CA PHE A 201 -25.00 8.17 -4.15
C PHE A 201 -26.32 8.89 -3.83
N SER A 202 -26.36 10.20 -4.08
CA SER A 202 -27.58 11.01 -4.03
C SER A 202 -27.89 11.60 -5.41
N GLU A 203 -29.16 11.90 -5.69
CA GLU A 203 -29.59 12.47 -6.97
C GLU A 203 -29.14 13.94 -7.14
N GLU A 204 -28.91 14.62 -6.02
CA GLU A 204 -28.52 16.02 -5.95
C GLU A 204 -26.99 16.17 -6.01
N ASP A 205 -26.26 15.40 -5.21
CA ASP A 205 -24.81 15.54 -5.00
C ASP A 205 -23.98 14.52 -5.77
N GLY A 206 -24.60 13.47 -6.31
CA GLY A 206 -23.90 12.37 -6.98
C GLY A 206 -23.20 11.44 -5.98
N TRP A 207 -22.05 10.91 -6.37
CA TRP A 207 -21.27 10.00 -5.52
C TRP A 207 -20.49 10.78 -4.44
N SER A 208 -20.54 10.28 -3.21
CA SER A 208 -19.83 10.84 -2.06
C SER A 208 -18.95 9.80 -1.39
N VAL A 209 -17.69 10.17 -1.16
CA VAL A 209 -16.66 9.37 -0.49
C VAL A 209 -16.03 10.07 0.71
N ILE A 210 -16.53 11.26 1.08
CA ILE A 210 -15.93 12.12 2.12
C ILE A 210 -16.12 11.54 3.53
N SER A 211 -17.14 10.70 3.73
CA SER A 211 -17.47 10.06 5.02
C SER A 211 -16.60 8.85 5.37
N LEU A 212 -15.65 8.50 4.51
CA LEU A 212 -14.74 7.38 4.68
C LEU A 212 -13.65 7.68 5.72
N ASP A 213 -13.36 6.71 6.57
CA ASP A 213 -12.27 6.71 7.54
C ASP A 213 -11.03 6.03 6.91
N PRO A 214 -10.00 6.80 6.51
CA PRO A 214 -8.83 6.26 5.82
C PRO A 214 -8.01 5.32 6.71
N THR A 215 -8.14 5.38 8.03
CA THR A 215 -7.40 4.49 8.93
C THR A 215 -7.89 3.04 8.87
N LYS A 216 -9.07 2.82 8.28
CA LYS A 216 -9.74 1.51 8.17
C LYS A 216 -9.78 0.99 6.73
N LEU A 217 -9.13 1.68 5.80
CA LEU A 217 -9.21 1.38 4.38
C LEU A 217 -7.92 0.79 3.85
N ASP A 218 -8.06 -0.16 2.95
CA ASP A 218 -6.95 -0.66 2.14
C ASP A 218 -6.89 0.11 0.82
N ARG A 219 -5.70 0.64 0.49
CA ARG A 219 -5.46 1.44 -0.73
C ARG A 219 -5.84 0.69 -2.00
N PHE A 220 -5.56 -0.61 -2.10
CA PHE A 220 -5.85 -1.38 -3.30
C PHE A 220 -7.37 -1.54 -3.50
N HIS A 221 -8.09 -1.92 -2.46
CA HIS A 221 -9.55 -2.05 -2.51
C HIS A 221 -10.23 -0.72 -2.78
N LEU A 222 -9.75 0.38 -2.19
CA LEU A 222 -10.28 1.72 -2.40
C LEU A 222 -10.10 2.19 -3.86
N ARG A 223 -8.90 2.05 -4.41
CA ARG A 223 -8.63 2.35 -5.84
C ARG A 223 -9.56 1.54 -6.74
N LYS A 224 -9.71 0.24 -6.48
CA LYS A 224 -10.56 -0.65 -7.28
C LYS A 224 -12.02 -0.20 -7.24
N ALA A 225 -12.55 0.11 -6.05
CA ALA A 225 -13.90 0.63 -5.88
C ALA A 225 -14.12 1.92 -6.69
N PHE A 226 -13.22 2.88 -6.57
CA PHE A 226 -13.32 4.16 -7.27
C PHE A 226 -13.25 4.01 -8.79
N PHE A 227 -12.37 3.16 -9.30
CA PHE A 227 -12.31 2.86 -10.73
C PHE A 227 -13.58 2.17 -11.25
N LEU A 228 -14.18 1.28 -10.48
CA LEU A 228 -15.46 0.63 -10.84
C LEU A 228 -16.58 1.67 -10.97
N ILE A 229 -16.69 2.59 -10.01
CA ILE A 229 -17.66 3.68 -10.05
C ILE A 229 -17.42 4.57 -11.28
N THR A 230 -16.19 5.06 -11.48
CA THR A 230 -15.83 5.90 -12.63
C THR A 230 -16.13 5.21 -13.96
N SER A 231 -15.79 3.92 -14.08
CA SER A 231 -16.05 3.13 -15.28
C SER A 231 -17.55 2.98 -15.55
N HIS A 232 -18.35 2.72 -14.51
CA HIS A 232 -19.80 2.61 -14.65
C HIS A 232 -20.44 3.92 -15.08
N VAL A 233 -20.11 5.04 -14.41
CA VAL A 233 -20.66 6.35 -14.77
C VAL A 233 -20.28 6.73 -16.19
N ARG A 234 -19.04 6.46 -16.59
CA ARG A 234 -18.60 6.64 -17.98
C ARG A 234 -19.44 5.80 -18.95
N MET A 235 -19.66 4.52 -18.67
CA MET A 235 -20.44 3.64 -19.54
C MET A 235 -21.85 4.19 -19.77
N VAL A 236 -22.52 4.61 -18.69
CA VAL A 236 -23.85 5.24 -18.75
C VAL A 236 -23.81 6.52 -19.61
N LEU A 237 -22.79 7.37 -19.46
CA LEU A 237 -22.63 8.55 -20.31
C LEU A 237 -22.48 8.15 -21.79
N VAL A 238 -21.59 7.21 -22.10
CA VAL A 238 -21.35 6.76 -23.48
C VAL A 238 -22.60 6.17 -24.12
N GLU A 239 -23.39 5.40 -23.38
CA GLU A 239 -24.65 4.82 -23.87
C GLU A 239 -25.70 5.88 -24.19
N ASN A 240 -25.73 7.00 -23.44
CA ASN A 240 -26.76 8.02 -23.57
C ASN A 240 -26.38 9.20 -24.47
N MET A 241 -25.09 9.55 -24.63
CA MET A 241 -24.65 10.65 -25.51
C MET A 241 -23.71 10.22 -26.65
N GLY A 242 -23.25 8.98 -26.65
CA GLY A 242 -22.27 8.47 -27.60
C GLY A 242 -20.82 8.75 -27.18
N PHE A 243 -19.92 7.91 -27.69
CA PHE A 243 -18.49 7.92 -27.31
C PHE A 243 -17.81 9.26 -27.64
N SER A 244 -18.00 9.79 -28.86
CA SER A 244 -17.35 11.04 -29.29
C SER A 244 -17.78 12.24 -28.44
N ASN A 245 -19.07 12.35 -28.11
CA ASN A 245 -19.56 13.43 -27.27
C ASN A 245 -19.05 13.29 -25.84
N THR A 246 -19.02 12.05 -25.30
CA THR A 246 -18.48 11.79 -23.97
C THR A 246 -17.00 12.21 -23.89
N LEU A 247 -16.19 11.86 -24.89
CA LEU A 247 -14.79 12.29 -24.96
C LEU A 247 -14.65 13.81 -25.03
N ASN A 248 -15.52 14.49 -25.78
CA ASN A 248 -15.49 15.96 -25.84
C ASN A 248 -15.79 16.60 -24.49
N GLU A 249 -16.74 16.07 -23.72
CA GLU A 249 -17.02 16.56 -22.37
C GLU A 249 -15.88 16.23 -21.39
N PHE A 250 -15.29 15.03 -21.47
CA PHE A 250 -14.12 14.70 -20.67
C PHE A 250 -12.93 15.61 -21.00
N SER A 251 -12.70 15.90 -22.28
CA SER A 251 -11.66 16.83 -22.72
C SER A 251 -11.86 18.24 -22.18
N ARG A 252 -13.13 18.66 -22.03
CA ARG A 252 -13.48 20.00 -21.53
C ARG A 252 -13.37 20.12 -20.01
N GLU A 253 -13.86 19.13 -19.28
CA GLU A 253 -14.03 19.25 -17.83
C GLU A 253 -13.00 18.41 -17.05
N LEU A 254 -12.78 17.16 -17.46
CA LEU A 254 -12.01 16.19 -16.70
C LEU A 254 -10.51 16.24 -17.01
N ILE A 255 -10.13 16.42 -18.28
CA ILE A 255 -8.72 16.53 -18.69
C ILE A 255 -8.03 17.75 -18.06
N PRO A 256 -8.63 18.96 -18.01
CA PRO A 256 -8.00 20.09 -17.33
C PRO A 256 -7.77 19.83 -15.84
N PHE A 257 -8.70 19.14 -15.18
CA PHE A 257 -8.52 18.71 -13.79
C PHE A 257 -7.36 17.72 -13.64
N ILE A 258 -7.27 16.74 -14.54
CA ILE A 258 -6.18 15.75 -14.55
C ILE A 258 -4.82 16.43 -14.76
N VAL A 259 -4.73 17.37 -15.70
CA VAL A 259 -3.50 18.13 -15.95
C VAL A 259 -3.13 19.00 -14.76
N LYS A 260 -4.10 19.68 -14.14
CA LYS A 260 -3.87 20.49 -12.93
C LYS A 260 -3.39 19.64 -11.75
N SER A 261 -3.85 18.39 -11.67
CA SER A 261 -3.53 17.47 -10.57
C SER A 261 -2.44 16.46 -10.92
N TRP A 262 -1.69 16.69 -11.99
CA TRP A 262 -0.81 15.68 -12.61
C TRP A 262 0.18 15.06 -11.61
N GLU A 263 0.92 15.88 -10.87
CA GLU A 263 1.91 15.42 -9.89
C GLU A 263 1.29 14.53 -8.81
N LEU A 264 0.12 14.92 -8.28
CA LEU A 264 -0.58 14.12 -7.29
C LEU A 264 -1.08 12.79 -7.86
N LEU A 265 -1.61 12.80 -9.09
CA LEU A 265 -2.05 11.58 -9.76
C LEU A 265 -0.88 10.62 -10.05
N GLU A 266 0.32 11.15 -10.27
CA GLU A 266 1.55 10.40 -10.46
C GLU A 266 2.00 9.73 -9.16
N ILE A 267 2.06 10.47 -8.05
CA ILE A 267 2.35 9.96 -6.70
C ILE A 267 1.35 8.85 -6.30
N LEU A 268 0.07 9.05 -6.61
CA LEU A 268 -0.99 8.07 -6.33
C LEU A 268 -0.98 6.87 -7.30
N GLU A 269 -0.17 6.92 -8.36
CA GLU A 269 -0.05 5.93 -9.44
C GLU A 269 -1.36 5.66 -10.19
N ILE A 270 -2.23 6.67 -10.32
CA ILE A 270 -3.58 6.51 -10.90
C ILE A 270 -3.73 7.09 -12.30
N ILE A 271 -2.75 7.84 -12.82
CA ILE A 271 -2.82 8.46 -14.17
C ILE A 271 -3.19 7.44 -15.25
N LYS A 272 -2.36 6.40 -15.40
CA LYS A 272 -2.52 5.39 -16.46
C LYS A 272 -3.87 4.68 -16.39
N PRO A 273 -4.27 4.05 -15.26
CA PRO A 273 -5.57 3.37 -15.19
C PRO A 273 -6.75 4.33 -15.37
N LEU A 274 -6.67 5.56 -14.85
CA LEU A 274 -7.72 6.57 -15.05
C LEU A 274 -7.87 6.93 -16.53
N LEU A 275 -6.78 7.26 -17.22
CA LEU A 275 -6.81 7.58 -18.65
C LEU A 275 -7.29 6.40 -19.49
N THR A 276 -6.91 5.17 -19.13
CA THR A 276 -7.43 3.96 -19.78
C THR A 276 -8.95 3.91 -19.69
N ILE A 277 -9.52 4.05 -18.49
CA ILE A 277 -10.98 4.04 -18.31
C ILE A 277 -11.63 5.10 -19.18
N LEU A 278 -11.11 6.33 -19.18
CA LEU A 278 -11.72 7.46 -19.88
C LEU A 278 -11.70 7.32 -21.41
N LEU A 279 -10.59 6.81 -21.96
CA LEU A 279 -10.31 6.76 -23.40
C LEU A 279 -10.69 5.43 -24.06
N GLU A 280 -10.92 4.37 -23.30
CA GLU A 280 -11.19 3.03 -23.83
C GLU A 280 -12.47 2.98 -24.66
N ARG A 281 -12.41 2.58 -25.94
CA ARG A 281 -13.64 2.42 -26.74
C ARG A 281 -14.51 1.33 -26.12
N PRO A 282 -15.84 1.54 -25.99
CA PRO A 282 -16.74 0.46 -25.60
C PRO A 282 -16.56 -0.70 -26.58
N SER A 283 -16.36 -1.91 -26.07
CA SER A 283 -16.53 -3.10 -26.88
C SER A 283 -17.98 -3.13 -27.34
N VAL A 284 -18.19 -3.18 -28.67
CA VAL A 284 -19.53 -3.25 -29.26
C VAL A 284 -20.29 -4.40 -28.59
N PRO A 285 -21.50 -4.20 -28.05
CA PRO A 285 -22.29 -5.32 -27.56
C PRO A 285 -22.55 -6.26 -28.74
N PHE A 286 -22.19 -7.54 -28.57
CA PHE A 286 -22.47 -8.60 -29.53
C PHE A 286 -23.99 -8.75 -29.61
N ASN A 287 -24.64 -8.08 -30.59
CA ASN A 287 -26.06 -8.23 -30.84
C ASN A 287 -26.34 -9.69 -31.25
N GLY A 288 -26.96 -10.45 -30.34
CA GLY A 288 -27.50 -11.76 -30.64
C GLY A 288 -28.75 -11.65 -31.52
N SER A 289 -28.66 -12.25 -32.72
CA SER A 289 -29.70 -12.79 -33.63
C SER A 289 -29.19 -12.53 -35.05
N THR A 290 -28.76 -13.50 -35.86
CA THR A 290 -29.46 -14.66 -36.44
C THR A 290 -28.37 -15.45 -37.18
N HIS A 291 -28.20 -16.75 -36.94
CA HIS A 291 -28.81 -17.80 -37.77
C HIS A 291 -28.81 -19.13 -37.00
N LEU A 292 -29.96 -19.49 -36.45
CA LEU A 292 -30.37 -20.89 -36.38
C LEU A 292 -31.05 -21.20 -37.72
N HIS A 293 -30.33 -21.85 -38.63
CA HIS A 293 -30.94 -22.62 -39.72
C HIS A 293 -30.17 -23.93 -39.87
N HIS A 294 -30.87 -25.00 -39.50
CA HIS A 294 -30.84 -26.35 -40.07
C HIS A 294 -29.49 -26.95 -40.48
N ALA A 295 -29.06 -27.97 -39.73
CA ALA A 295 -28.51 -29.19 -40.31
C ALA A 295 -28.75 -30.37 -39.34
N VAL A 296 -29.97 -30.89 -39.37
CA VAL A 296 -30.23 -32.31 -39.07
C VAL A 296 -30.62 -32.93 -40.40
N GLU A 297 -29.68 -33.67 -40.98
CA GLU A 297 -29.77 -34.70 -42.02
C GLU A 297 -28.34 -35.28 -42.02
N GLY A 298 -28.03 -36.54 -41.72
CA GLY A 298 -28.76 -37.78 -41.92
C GLY A 298 -27.87 -38.67 -42.81
N HIS A 299 -27.30 -39.74 -42.23
CA HIS A 299 -26.67 -40.92 -42.87
C HIS A 299 -25.46 -40.64 -43.82
N THR A 300 -24.30 -41.25 -43.69
CA THR A 300 -23.91 -42.66 -43.44
C THR A 300 -22.46 -42.71 -42.96
#